data_AF-A0A1F7WFE5-F1
#
_entry.id   AF-A0A1F7WFE5-F1
#
_cell.length_a   1.000
_cell.length_b   1.000
_cell.length_c   1.000
_cell.angle_alpha   90.00
_cell.angle_beta   90.00
_cell.angle_gamma   90.00
#
_symmetry.space_group_name_H-M   'P 1'
#
loop_
_entity.id
_entity.type
_entity.pdbx_description
1 polymer ?
#
loop_
_entity_poly.entity_id
_entity_poly.type
_entity_poly.pdbx_seq_one_letter_code
_entity_poly.pdbx_strand_id
1 'polypeptide(L)'
;MGQRCDNFLHAFDGWTLDWNAVFGLGFESAPRNWTVVYRECSIDELALVAREGMTVPTAELRHPDHRREMELLDRFRPDHVVEQGVSRIKAIYATPTSETPRLPYRRERVILEMKVDPKCGFVGDMDFITALIPFISTPGSSAERYHGAFRRYWESIISFEDFLKHYSKMETDGSVHWVRNSDAPETIPQTFFAPEIMLMTPVISKQHVRIVRWEPSQTDPSFHEWWNDSDEIWGEV
;
A
#
# COMPACT_ATOMS: atom_id res chain seq x y z
N MET A 1 15.40 30.36 21.06
CA MET A 1 16.08 29.90 19.83
C MET A 1 15.91 28.40 19.75
N GLY A 2 15.00 27.90 18.93
CA GLY A 2 14.83 26.46 18.73
C GLY A 2 15.92 25.96 17.81
N GLN A 3 16.84 25.14 18.33
CA GLN A 3 17.74 24.37 17.47
C GLN A 3 16.88 23.40 16.66
N ARG A 4 16.65 23.72 15.37
CA ARG A 4 16.31 22.71 14.37
C ARG A 4 17.55 21.85 14.20
N CYS A 5 17.68 20.80 15.02
CA CYS A 5 18.57 19.70 14.69
C CYS A 5 17.91 18.93 13.54
N ASP A 6 18.28 19.27 12.32
CA ASP A 6 17.96 18.46 11.15
C ASP A 6 18.79 17.18 11.26
N ASN A 7 18.24 16.14 11.90
CA ASN A 7 18.88 14.81 12.03
C ASN A 7 19.35 14.24 10.67
N PHE A 8 18.79 14.72 9.56
CA PHE A 8 19.24 14.41 8.20
C PHE A 8 20.70 14.80 7.93
N LEU A 9 21.17 15.93 8.48
CA LEU A 9 22.55 16.39 8.28
C LEU A 9 23.56 15.54 9.08
N HIS A 10 23.13 14.93 10.19
CA HIS A 10 23.96 14.05 11.00
C HIS A 10 23.92 12.58 10.55
N ALA A 11 22.89 12.18 9.81
CA ALA A 11 22.77 10.85 9.23
C ALA A 11 23.63 10.67 7.95
N PHE A 12 24.27 11.75 7.47
CA PHE A 12 25.10 11.72 6.27
C PHE A 12 26.57 11.55 6.67
N ASP A 13 27.16 10.38 6.40
CA ASP A 13 28.59 10.12 6.69
C ASP A 13 29.54 10.60 5.57
N GLY A 14 28.97 11.27 4.55
CA GLY A 14 29.67 11.77 3.37
C GLY A 14 29.56 10.85 2.15
N TRP A 15 29.07 9.62 2.30
CA TRP A 15 28.92 8.64 1.19
C TRP A 15 27.58 7.89 1.22
N THR A 16 27.00 7.65 2.39
CA THR A 16 25.72 6.96 2.60
C THR A 16 24.90 7.59 3.74
N LEU A 17 23.57 7.48 3.65
CA LEU A 17 22.68 7.90 4.73
C LEU A 17 22.50 6.74 5.73
N ASP A 18 22.85 6.94 7.00
CA ASP A 18 22.52 6.00 8.07
C ASP A 18 21.02 6.08 8.38
N TRP A 19 20.25 5.22 7.72
CA TRP A 19 18.80 5.14 7.92
C TRP A 19 18.41 4.71 9.34
N ASN A 20 19.27 4.03 10.09
CA ASN A 20 19.00 3.71 11.49
C ASN A 20 19.08 4.98 12.35
N ALA A 21 19.97 5.93 12.04
CA ALA A 21 19.98 7.23 12.69
C ALA A 21 18.72 8.06 12.37
N VAL A 22 18.13 7.86 11.18
CA VAL A 22 16.93 8.59 10.71
C VAL A 22 15.63 8.03 11.28
N PHE A 23 15.45 6.70 11.23
CA PHE A 23 14.27 6.00 11.74
C PHE A 23 14.38 5.68 13.24
N GLY A 24 15.57 5.77 13.82
CA GLY A 24 15.85 5.34 15.19
C GLY A 24 16.11 3.84 15.27
N LEU A 25 16.10 3.29 16.50
CA LEU A 25 16.31 1.86 16.77
C LEU A 25 15.12 0.96 16.33
N GLY A 26 14.22 1.46 15.49
CA GLY A 26 13.02 0.77 15.05
C GLY A 26 12.04 0.53 16.20
N PHE A 27 11.51 -0.69 16.29
CA PHE A 27 10.30 -1.03 17.05
C PHE A 27 10.41 -1.02 18.59
N GLU A 28 11.49 -0.51 19.18
CA GLU A 28 11.65 -0.49 20.64
C GLU A 28 10.52 0.24 21.37
N SER A 29 10.02 1.34 20.78
CA SER A 29 8.89 2.12 21.31
C SER A 29 7.52 1.58 20.92
N ALA A 30 7.45 0.58 20.04
CA ALA A 30 6.18 0.08 19.54
C ALA A 30 5.53 -0.91 20.53
N PRO A 31 4.20 -0.83 20.75
CA PRO A 31 3.50 -1.78 21.60
C PRO A 31 3.69 -3.24 21.16
N ARG A 32 3.85 -4.15 22.14
CA ARG A 32 4.14 -5.57 21.87
C ARG A 32 3.03 -6.30 21.11
N ASN A 33 1.79 -5.88 21.30
CA ASN A 33 0.61 -6.45 20.64
C ASN A 33 0.42 -5.94 19.20
N TRP A 34 1.25 -5.00 18.73
CA TRP A 34 1.22 -4.56 17.34
C TRP A 34 1.85 -5.60 16.42
N THR A 35 1.39 -5.60 15.18
CA THR A 35 1.82 -6.56 14.16
C THR A 35 2.75 -5.91 13.14
N VAL A 36 3.44 -6.74 12.38
CA VAL A 36 4.36 -6.33 11.31
C VAL A 36 3.63 -6.41 9.97
N VAL A 37 3.79 -5.37 9.16
CA VAL A 37 3.32 -5.30 7.77
C VAL A 37 4.40 -4.67 6.89
N TYR A 38 4.29 -4.84 5.57
CA TYR A 38 5.30 -4.39 4.62
C TYR A 38 4.72 -3.49 3.55
N ARG A 39 5.46 -2.47 3.15
CA ARG A 39 5.08 -1.55 2.07
C ARG A 39 6.27 -1.27 1.17
N GLU A 40 6.03 -1.31 -0.14
CA GLU A 40 6.97 -0.79 -1.13
C GLU A 40 6.85 0.73 -1.24
N CYS A 41 7.97 1.44 -1.20
CA CYS A 41 8.04 2.86 -1.50
C CYS A 41 9.19 3.19 -2.48
N SER A 42 9.08 4.33 -3.15
CA SER A 42 10.20 4.92 -3.90
C SER A 42 11.21 5.58 -2.95
N ILE A 43 12.38 5.96 -3.48
CA ILE A 43 13.38 6.73 -2.71
C ILE A 43 12.82 8.12 -2.36
N ASP A 44 12.08 8.76 -3.26
CA ASP A 44 11.46 10.06 -2.99
C ASP A 44 10.44 9.98 -1.85
N GLU A 45 9.63 8.92 -1.84
CA GLU A 45 8.71 8.63 -0.73
C GLU A 45 9.47 8.38 0.58
N LEU A 46 10.63 7.71 0.52
CA LEU A 46 11.44 7.42 1.71
C LEU A 46 11.89 8.69 2.44
N ALA A 47 12.25 9.74 1.70
CA ALA A 47 12.62 11.04 2.28
C ALA A 47 11.44 11.69 3.03
N LEU A 48 10.23 11.58 2.49
CA LEU A 48 9.00 12.04 3.15
C LEU A 48 8.72 11.23 4.42
N VAL A 49 8.84 9.90 4.34
CA VAL A 49 8.64 9.00 5.49
C VAL A 49 9.62 9.30 6.62
N ALA A 50 10.88 9.60 6.29
CA ALA A 50 11.88 10.01 7.26
C ALA A 50 11.57 11.35 7.96
N ARG A 51 10.94 12.28 7.24
CA ARG A 51 10.55 13.60 7.78
C ARG A 51 9.29 13.55 8.62
N GLU A 52 8.26 12.87 8.13
CA GLU A 52 6.87 12.99 8.63
C GLU A 52 6.32 11.69 9.22
N GLY A 53 7.01 10.57 9.05
CA GLY A 53 6.43 9.24 9.22
C GLY A 53 5.70 8.77 7.96
N MET A 54 5.22 7.54 7.98
CA MET A 54 4.44 7.01 6.85
C MET A 54 3.04 7.59 6.90
N THR A 55 2.67 8.37 5.90
CA THR A 55 1.35 8.98 5.75
C THR A 55 0.62 8.41 4.53
N VAL A 56 -0.67 8.73 4.44
CA VAL A 56 -1.45 8.49 3.22
C VAL A 56 -0.78 9.26 2.08
N PRO A 57 -0.36 8.61 0.98
CA PRO A 57 0.28 9.31 -0.12
C PRO A 57 -0.66 10.40 -0.65
N THR A 58 -0.14 11.62 -0.76
CA THR A 58 -0.87 12.78 -1.27
C THR A 58 -1.33 12.50 -2.70
N ALA A 59 -2.41 13.17 -3.12
CA ALA A 59 -3.01 12.90 -4.41
C ALA A 59 -2.06 13.16 -5.60
N GLU A 60 -1.09 14.06 -5.42
CA GLU A 60 -0.05 14.44 -6.39
C GLU A 60 1.03 13.36 -6.58
N LEU A 61 1.26 12.52 -5.56
CA LEU A 61 2.23 11.42 -5.62
C LEU A 61 1.64 10.14 -6.22
N ARG A 62 0.34 10.15 -6.57
CA ARG A 62 -0.33 9.01 -7.18
C ARG A 62 -0.40 9.19 -8.68
N HIS A 63 -0.18 8.10 -9.41
CA HIS A 63 -0.47 8.08 -10.83
C HIS A 63 -1.96 8.44 -11.05
N PRO A 64 -2.29 9.36 -11.98
CA PRO A 64 -3.66 9.82 -12.20
C PRO A 64 -4.67 8.70 -12.42
N ASP A 65 -4.30 7.68 -13.20
CA ASP A 65 -5.18 6.53 -13.47
C ASP A 65 -5.45 5.70 -12.21
N HIS A 66 -4.41 5.39 -11.44
CA HIS A 66 -4.56 4.68 -10.16
C HIS A 66 -5.44 5.46 -9.19
N ARG A 67 -5.32 6.79 -9.16
CA ARG A 67 -6.19 7.65 -8.34
C ARG A 67 -7.64 7.56 -8.80
N ARG A 68 -7.89 7.70 -10.11
CA ARG A 68 -9.23 7.61 -10.70
C ARG A 68 -9.87 6.25 -10.43
N GLU A 69 -9.11 5.18 -10.54
CA GLU A 69 -9.55 3.81 -10.23
C GLU A 69 -9.97 3.67 -8.76
N MET A 70 -9.14 4.15 -7.83
CA MET A 70 -9.46 4.13 -6.39
C MET A 70 -10.70 4.98 -6.06
N GLU A 71 -10.82 6.17 -6.65
CA GLU A 71 -11.97 7.04 -6.45
C GLU A 71 -13.26 6.41 -6.99
N LEU A 72 -13.19 5.71 -8.12
CA LEU A 72 -14.35 5.00 -8.67
C LEU A 72 -14.74 3.82 -7.76
N LEU A 73 -13.79 3.02 -7.30
CA LEU A 73 -14.05 1.91 -6.38
C LEU A 73 -14.70 2.40 -5.09
N ASP A 74 -14.21 3.51 -4.51
CA ASP A 74 -14.75 4.10 -3.28
C ASP A 74 -16.21 4.60 -3.42
N ARG A 75 -16.70 4.87 -4.65
CA ARG A 75 -18.11 5.27 -4.88
C ARG A 75 -19.10 4.12 -4.67
N PHE A 76 -18.64 2.87 -4.81
CA PHE A 76 -19.47 1.68 -4.69
C PHE A 76 -19.40 1.03 -3.30
N ARG A 77 -18.88 1.75 -2.30
CA ARG A 77 -18.86 1.29 -0.91
C ARG A 77 -20.29 1.15 -0.37
N PRO A 78 -20.63 0.01 0.24
CA PRO A 78 -21.83 -0.11 1.06
C PRO A 78 -21.81 0.85 2.25
N ASP A 79 -22.98 1.28 2.72
CA ASP A 79 -23.11 2.25 3.82
C ASP A 79 -22.36 1.82 5.09
N HIS A 80 -22.44 0.54 5.47
CA HIS A 80 -21.72 0.03 6.65
C HIS A 80 -20.19 0.16 6.54
N VAL A 81 -19.63 0.07 5.33
CA VAL A 81 -18.18 0.27 5.08
C VAL A 81 -17.83 1.76 5.20
N VAL A 82 -18.71 2.63 4.71
CA VAL A 82 -18.56 4.09 4.83
C VAL A 82 -18.61 4.51 6.30
N GLU A 83 -19.55 3.95 7.08
CA GLU A 83 -19.70 4.19 8.52
C GLU A 83 -18.47 3.74 9.33
N GLN A 84 -17.82 2.65 8.91
CA GLN A 84 -16.55 2.18 9.48
C GLN A 84 -15.35 3.08 9.11
N GLY A 85 -15.53 4.03 8.19
CA GLY A 85 -14.48 4.94 7.74
C GLY A 85 -13.48 4.32 6.76
N VAL A 86 -13.74 3.12 6.25
CA VAL A 86 -12.84 2.41 5.33
C VAL A 86 -12.85 3.08 3.97
N SER A 87 -11.67 3.42 3.45
CA SER A 87 -11.53 4.14 2.18
C SER A 87 -10.19 3.82 1.54
N ARG A 88 -10.21 3.43 0.26
CA ARG A 88 -8.98 3.21 -0.52
C ARG A 88 -8.19 4.51 -0.68
N ILE A 89 -8.86 5.65 -0.82
CA ILE A 89 -8.15 6.91 -1.02
C ILE A 89 -7.50 7.44 0.28
N LYS A 90 -8.02 7.03 1.44
CA LYS A 90 -7.51 7.45 2.77
C LYS A 90 -6.63 6.40 3.45
N ALA A 91 -6.30 5.30 2.77
CA ALA A 91 -5.51 4.22 3.33
C ALA A 91 -3.99 4.46 3.19
N ILE A 92 -3.24 4.02 4.20
CA ILE A 92 -1.84 3.59 4.02
C ILE A 92 -1.89 2.11 3.64
N TYR A 93 -1.41 1.79 2.43
CA TYR A 93 -1.40 0.42 1.92
C TYR A 93 -0.18 -0.37 2.39
N ALA A 94 -0.40 -1.62 2.73
CA ALA A 94 0.64 -2.57 3.11
C ALA A 94 0.24 -3.99 2.69
N THR A 95 1.14 -4.93 2.90
CA THR A 95 0.95 -6.37 2.68
C THR A 95 1.46 -7.14 3.90
N PRO A 96 1.00 -8.38 4.13
CA PRO A 96 1.44 -9.15 5.29
C PRO A 96 2.83 -9.78 5.13
N THR A 97 3.48 -9.68 3.97
CA THR A 97 4.78 -10.32 3.69
C THR A 97 5.76 -9.35 3.03
N SER A 98 7.06 -9.61 3.17
CA SER A 98 8.11 -8.81 2.53
C SER A 98 8.17 -8.97 1.01
N GLU A 99 7.44 -9.93 0.44
CA GLU A 99 7.33 -10.16 -1.00
C GLU A 99 6.23 -9.27 -1.58
N THR A 100 6.44 -7.95 -1.49
CA THR A 100 5.48 -6.98 -2.02
C THR A 100 5.44 -7.06 -3.56
N PRO A 101 4.26 -6.93 -4.19
CA PRO A 101 4.15 -6.84 -5.64
C PRO A 101 5.00 -5.68 -6.18
N ARG A 102 5.84 -5.95 -7.19
CA ARG A 102 6.66 -4.91 -7.83
C ARG A 102 5.78 -4.05 -8.72
N LEU A 103 5.80 -2.74 -8.51
CA LEU A 103 5.10 -1.80 -9.38
C LEU A 103 5.90 -1.59 -10.68
N PRO A 104 5.32 -1.83 -11.87
CA PRO A 104 6.06 -1.86 -13.13
C PRO A 104 6.65 -0.49 -13.52
N TYR A 105 6.08 0.61 -13.01
CA TYR A 105 6.51 1.98 -13.28
C TYR A 105 7.63 2.48 -12.36
N ARG A 106 8.04 1.70 -11.34
CA ARG A 106 9.10 2.11 -10.40
C ARG A 106 10.45 1.52 -10.79
N ARG A 107 11.43 2.40 -11.03
CA ARG A 107 12.82 2.04 -11.34
C ARG A 107 13.56 1.48 -10.14
N GLU A 108 13.27 2.01 -8.96
CA GLU A 108 13.90 1.67 -7.69
C GLU A 108 12.82 1.29 -6.69
N ARG A 109 13.12 0.35 -5.80
CA ARG A 109 12.19 -0.01 -4.72
C ARG A 109 12.88 -0.18 -3.38
N VAL A 110 12.25 0.39 -2.36
CA VAL A 110 12.60 0.22 -0.96
C VAL A 110 11.44 -0.50 -0.27
N ILE A 111 11.73 -1.61 0.39
CA ILE A 111 10.74 -2.34 1.17
C ILE A 111 10.87 -1.90 2.62
N LEU A 112 9.80 -1.28 3.09
CA LEU A 112 9.63 -0.87 4.46
C LEU A 112 8.88 -1.94 5.22
N GLU A 113 9.37 -2.23 6.41
CA GLU A 113 8.64 -2.99 7.41
C GLU A 113 8.13 -2.03 8.49
N MET A 114 6.85 -2.15 8.82
CA MET A 114 6.12 -1.22 9.67
C MET A 114 5.43 -1.97 10.81
N LYS A 115 5.52 -1.43 12.02
CA LYS A 115 4.77 -1.92 13.18
C LYS A 115 3.47 -1.15 13.30
N VAL A 116 2.34 -1.86 13.27
CA VAL A 116 1.00 -1.25 13.19
C VAL A 116 0.03 -1.89 14.16
N ASP A 117 -0.93 -1.10 14.64
CA ASP A 117 -2.05 -1.59 15.44
C ASP A 117 -3.02 -2.37 14.52
N PRO A 118 -3.28 -3.66 14.77
CA PRO A 118 -4.27 -4.41 13.98
C PRO A 118 -5.65 -3.76 13.95
N LYS A 119 -6.02 -2.98 14.97
CA LYS A 119 -7.33 -2.32 15.07
C LYS A 119 -7.55 -1.21 14.06
N CYS A 120 -6.48 -0.66 13.46
CA CYS A 120 -6.60 0.36 12.44
C CYS A 120 -6.58 -0.20 11.02
N GLY A 121 -6.51 -1.52 10.86
CA GLY A 121 -6.36 -2.17 9.57
C GLY A 121 -7.62 -2.90 9.10
N PHE A 122 -7.78 -2.92 7.79
CA PHE A 122 -8.74 -3.76 7.08
C PHE A 122 -8.01 -4.53 5.99
N VAL A 123 -8.49 -5.72 5.64
CA VAL A 123 -7.86 -6.58 4.63
C VAL A 123 -8.83 -6.83 3.49
N GLY A 124 -8.39 -6.51 2.27
CA GLY A 124 -9.05 -6.88 1.02
C GLY A 124 -8.15 -7.79 0.19
N ASP A 125 -8.71 -8.35 -0.89
CA ASP A 125 -7.94 -9.11 -1.87
C ASP A 125 -7.65 -8.26 -3.11
N MET A 126 -6.37 -7.98 -3.38
CA MET A 126 -5.97 -7.24 -4.58
C MET A 126 -6.16 -8.03 -5.85
N ASP A 127 -6.14 -9.37 -5.79
CA ASP A 127 -6.41 -10.20 -6.97
C ASP A 127 -7.80 -9.91 -7.54
N PHE A 128 -8.77 -9.69 -6.65
CA PHE A 128 -10.12 -9.30 -7.01
C PHE A 128 -10.16 -7.93 -7.70
N ILE A 129 -9.40 -6.95 -7.21
CA ILE A 129 -9.34 -5.62 -7.81
C ILE A 129 -8.63 -5.66 -9.16
N THR A 130 -7.51 -6.38 -9.27
CA THR A 130 -6.75 -6.52 -10.51
C THR A 130 -7.61 -7.09 -11.64
N ALA A 131 -8.51 -8.04 -11.34
CA ALA A 131 -9.48 -8.55 -12.30
C ALA A 131 -10.51 -7.49 -12.76
N LEU A 132 -10.72 -6.44 -11.97
CA LEU A 132 -11.70 -5.39 -12.24
C LEU A 132 -11.12 -4.13 -12.91
N ILE A 133 -9.81 -3.89 -12.77
CA ILE A 133 -9.11 -2.73 -13.36
C ILE A 133 -9.41 -2.56 -14.87
N PRO A 134 -9.33 -3.60 -15.73
CA PRO A 134 -9.60 -3.43 -17.16
C PRO A 134 -10.98 -2.83 -17.48
N PHE A 135 -11.97 -3.07 -16.62
CA PHE A 135 -13.33 -2.55 -16.77
C PHE A 135 -13.50 -1.13 -16.24
N ILE A 136 -12.59 -0.66 -15.40
CA ILE A 136 -12.55 0.73 -14.93
C ILE A 136 -11.91 1.63 -15.98
N SER A 137 -10.85 1.14 -16.63
CA SER A 137 -9.99 1.95 -17.49
C SER A 137 -10.46 1.99 -18.96
N THR A 138 -11.48 1.20 -19.35
CA THR A 138 -12.01 1.16 -20.73
C THR A 138 -13.02 2.29 -21.02
N PRO A 139 -12.73 3.20 -21.99
CA PRO A 139 -13.68 4.23 -22.42
C PRO A 139 -14.98 3.62 -22.98
N GLY A 140 -16.13 4.09 -22.51
CA GLY A 140 -17.45 3.64 -22.99
C GLY A 140 -18.02 2.41 -22.25
N SER A 141 -17.27 1.77 -21.35
CA SER A 141 -17.84 0.83 -20.40
C SER A 141 -18.49 1.61 -19.25
N SER A 142 -19.73 1.29 -18.87
CA SER A 142 -20.32 1.90 -17.67
C SER A 142 -19.83 1.14 -16.44
N ALA A 143 -19.10 1.82 -15.56
CA ALA A 143 -18.74 1.29 -14.24
C ALA A 143 -19.97 0.74 -13.49
N GLU A 144 -21.15 1.32 -13.74
CA GLU A 144 -22.45 0.87 -13.26
C GLU A 144 -22.77 -0.60 -13.61
N ARG A 145 -22.33 -1.08 -14.79
CA ARG A 145 -22.53 -2.49 -15.17
C ARG A 145 -21.80 -3.46 -14.24
N TYR A 146 -20.73 -2.99 -13.59
CA TYR A 146 -19.89 -3.77 -12.68
C TYR A 146 -20.12 -3.41 -11.21
N HIS A 147 -21.13 -2.58 -10.90
CA HIS A 147 -21.50 -2.20 -9.54
C HIS A 147 -21.57 -3.43 -8.61
N GLY A 148 -22.19 -4.53 -9.06
CA GLY A 148 -22.30 -5.75 -8.27
C GLY A 148 -20.95 -6.37 -7.91
N ALA A 149 -19.96 -6.32 -8.80
CA ALA A 149 -18.62 -6.82 -8.53
C ALA A 149 -17.87 -5.91 -7.55
N PHE A 150 -17.93 -4.58 -7.75
CA PHE A 150 -17.34 -3.63 -6.81
C PHE A 150 -17.95 -3.73 -5.41
N ARG A 151 -19.26 -3.93 -5.31
CA ARG A 151 -19.93 -4.15 -4.02
C ARG A 151 -19.43 -5.40 -3.34
N ARG A 152 -19.28 -6.51 -4.08
CA ARG A 152 -18.76 -7.78 -3.54
C ARG A 152 -17.33 -7.66 -3.04
N TYR A 153 -16.48 -6.86 -3.70
CA TYR A 153 -15.15 -6.55 -3.17
C TYR A 153 -15.26 -5.92 -1.78
N TRP A 154 -16.08 -4.87 -1.65
CA TRP A 154 -16.23 -4.16 -0.38
C TRP A 154 -16.83 -5.03 0.72
N GLU A 155 -17.82 -5.87 0.38
CA GLU A 155 -18.44 -6.83 1.30
C GLU A 155 -17.48 -7.95 1.72
N SER A 156 -16.40 -8.20 0.96
CA SER A 156 -15.37 -9.19 1.30
C SER A 156 -14.27 -8.66 2.22
N ILE A 157 -14.24 -7.35 2.49
CA ILE A 157 -13.24 -6.77 3.38
C ILE A 157 -13.53 -7.16 4.82
N ILE A 158 -12.48 -7.59 5.51
CA ILE A 158 -12.54 -7.97 6.92
C ILE A 158 -11.63 -7.08 7.77
N SER A 159 -11.83 -7.10 9.09
CA SER A 159 -10.89 -6.45 9.99
C SER A 159 -9.53 -7.14 9.93
N PHE A 160 -8.46 -6.37 10.14
CA PHE A 160 -7.13 -6.96 10.16
C PHE A 160 -6.90 -7.87 11.39
N GLU A 161 -7.60 -7.61 12.50
CA GLU A 161 -7.64 -8.54 13.65
C GLU A 161 -8.22 -9.91 13.26
N ASP A 162 -9.33 -9.93 12.53
CA ASP A 162 -9.93 -11.19 12.06
C ASP A 162 -9.02 -11.91 11.08
N PHE A 163 -8.36 -11.19 10.17
CA PHE A 163 -7.39 -11.77 9.26
C PHE A 163 -6.25 -12.48 10.01
N LEU A 164 -5.63 -11.81 10.99
CA LEU A 164 -4.53 -12.38 11.78
C LEU A 164 -4.96 -13.57 12.63
N LYS A 165 -6.21 -13.59 13.09
CA LYS A 165 -6.75 -14.64 13.95
C LYS A 165 -7.18 -15.89 13.17
N HIS A 166 -7.75 -15.69 11.99
CA HIS A 166 -8.52 -16.71 11.30
C HIS A 166 -7.90 -17.22 9.99
N TYR A 167 -6.74 -16.71 9.57
CA TYR A 167 -6.09 -17.16 8.34
C TYR A 167 -4.70 -17.67 8.60
N SER A 168 -4.34 -18.70 7.84
CA SER A 168 -2.99 -19.27 7.80
C SER A 168 -2.38 -19.08 6.43
N LYS A 169 -1.09 -18.72 6.40
CA LYS A 169 -0.30 -18.70 5.16
C LYS A 169 -0.14 -20.13 4.65
N MET A 170 -0.47 -20.36 3.39
CA MET A 170 -0.28 -21.60 2.66
C MET A 170 0.59 -21.31 1.44
N GLU A 171 1.69 -22.05 1.31
CA GLU A 171 2.60 -21.94 0.17
C GLU A 171 2.30 -23.11 -0.79
N THR A 172 1.99 -22.78 -2.04
CA THR A 172 1.80 -23.73 -3.14
C THR A 172 2.87 -23.51 -4.20
N ASP A 173 2.98 -24.40 -5.19
CA ASP A 173 4.01 -24.35 -6.25
C ASP A 173 4.00 -23.02 -7.01
N GLY A 174 4.79 -22.06 -6.52
CA GLY A 174 4.98 -20.73 -7.11
C GLY A 174 4.06 -19.62 -6.59
N SER A 175 3.21 -19.88 -5.59
CA SER A 175 2.27 -18.87 -5.07
C SER A 175 2.03 -18.98 -3.57
N VAL A 176 1.79 -17.83 -2.94
CA VAL A 176 1.42 -17.74 -1.52
C VAL A 176 -0.06 -17.37 -1.45
N HIS A 177 -0.82 -18.13 -0.67
CA HIS A 177 -2.23 -17.87 -0.42
C HIS A 177 -2.49 -17.84 1.09
N TRP A 178 -3.56 -17.18 1.50
CA TRP A 178 -4.04 -17.20 2.87
C TRP A 178 -5.36 -17.91 2.92
N VAL A 179 -5.43 -19.00 3.68
CA VAL A 179 -6.60 -19.87 3.74
C VAL A 179 -7.26 -19.72 5.10
N ARG A 180 -8.59 -19.57 5.08
CA ARG A 180 -9.41 -19.49 6.27
C ARG A 180 -9.31 -20.78 7.09
N ASN A 181 -9.03 -20.66 8.38
CA ASN A 181 -9.00 -21.75 9.33
C ASN A 181 -10.42 -22.34 9.51
N SER A 182 -10.51 -23.62 9.87
CA SER A 182 -11.79 -24.33 9.98
C SER A 182 -12.70 -23.83 11.10
N ASP A 183 -12.16 -23.13 12.09
CA ASP A 183 -12.88 -22.57 13.25
C ASP A 183 -13.36 -21.13 13.02
N ALA A 184 -13.05 -20.53 11.86
CA ALA A 184 -13.43 -19.18 11.53
C ALA A 184 -14.92 -19.07 11.14
N PRO A 185 -15.55 -17.90 11.33
CA PRO A 185 -16.93 -17.66 10.89
C PRO A 185 -17.14 -17.93 9.39
N GLU A 186 -18.27 -18.52 9.01
CA GLU A 186 -18.57 -18.78 7.60
C GLU A 186 -18.75 -17.51 6.76
N THR A 187 -19.01 -16.37 7.42
CA THR A 187 -19.29 -15.08 6.81
C THR A 187 -18.07 -14.37 6.23
N ILE A 188 -16.85 -14.77 6.59
CA ILE A 188 -15.61 -14.16 6.07
C ILE A 188 -15.09 -14.93 4.84
N PRO A 189 -14.29 -14.32 3.94
CA PRO A 189 -13.81 -14.97 2.71
C PRO A 189 -13.07 -16.29 2.95
N GLN A 190 -13.18 -17.25 2.04
CA GLN A 190 -12.49 -18.53 2.20
C GLN A 190 -10.97 -18.40 1.99
N THR A 191 -10.53 -17.51 1.11
CA THR A 191 -9.13 -17.35 0.72
C THR A 191 -8.80 -15.90 0.40
N PHE A 192 -7.54 -15.51 0.59
CA PHE A 192 -6.94 -14.33 -0.04
C PHE A 192 -5.75 -14.75 -0.89
N PHE A 193 -5.73 -14.33 -2.15
CA PHE A 193 -4.63 -14.61 -3.09
C PHE A 193 -3.55 -13.53 -3.03
N ALA A 194 -3.96 -12.26 -2.95
CA ALA A 194 -3.06 -11.13 -2.81
C ALA A 194 -3.59 -10.18 -1.72
N PRO A 195 -3.47 -10.54 -0.43
CA PRO A 195 -4.00 -9.72 0.66
C PRO A 195 -3.34 -8.35 0.70
N GLU A 196 -4.18 -7.32 0.65
CA GLU A 196 -3.80 -5.92 0.81
C GLU A 196 -4.39 -5.39 2.11
N ILE A 197 -3.51 -4.81 2.92
CA ILE A 197 -3.84 -4.24 4.22
C ILE A 197 -4.02 -2.73 4.01
N MET A 198 -5.23 -2.27 4.28
CA MET A 198 -5.60 -0.86 4.26
C MET A 198 -5.61 -0.34 5.69
N LEU A 199 -4.59 0.43 6.05
CA LEU A 199 -4.47 1.04 7.37
C LEU A 199 -5.14 2.42 7.37
N MET A 200 -6.16 2.60 8.21
CA MET A 200 -6.95 3.84 8.35
C MET A 200 -6.35 4.83 9.35
N THR A 201 -5.07 4.65 9.73
CA THR A 201 -4.35 5.62 10.55
C THR A 201 -3.84 6.78 9.69
N PRO A 202 -3.91 8.04 10.15
CA PRO A 202 -3.38 9.17 9.38
C PRO A 202 -1.86 9.13 9.23
N VAL A 203 -1.16 8.56 10.22
CA VAL A 203 0.30 8.47 10.25
C VAL A 203 0.77 7.23 11.01
N ILE A 204 1.83 6.59 10.52
CA ILE A 204 2.65 5.63 11.27
C ILE A 204 3.95 6.34 11.61
N SER A 205 4.27 6.39 12.91
CA SER A 205 5.51 7.02 13.40
C SER A 205 6.73 6.45 12.69
N LYS A 206 7.68 7.32 12.31
CA LYS A 206 8.95 6.89 11.71
C LYS A 206 9.76 5.93 12.59
N GLN A 207 9.58 5.99 13.92
CA GLN A 207 10.17 5.02 14.86
C GLN A 207 9.58 3.62 14.71
N HIS A 208 8.40 3.49 14.12
CA HIS A 208 7.72 2.22 13.90
C HIS A 208 7.93 1.72 12.46
N VAL A 209 8.94 2.22 11.76
CA VAL A 209 9.29 1.86 10.39
C VAL A 209 10.77 1.50 10.34
N ARG A 210 11.11 0.45 9.59
CA ARG A 210 12.50 0.10 9.26
C ARG A 210 12.62 -0.30 7.80
N ILE A 211 13.77 -0.05 7.19
CA ILE A 211 14.09 -0.56 5.86
C ILE A 211 14.53 -2.01 6.00
N VAL A 212 13.89 -2.94 5.28
CA VAL A 212 14.28 -4.36 5.27
C VAL A 212 14.89 -4.81 3.96
N ARG A 213 14.65 -4.07 2.86
CA ARG A 213 15.26 -4.35 1.57
C ARG A 213 15.37 -3.08 0.74
N TRP A 214 16.48 -2.94 0.04
CA TRP A 214 16.68 -1.92 -0.99
C TRP A 214 17.11 -2.62 -2.27
N GLU A 215 16.37 -2.39 -3.34
CA GLU A 215 16.73 -2.80 -4.68
C GLU A 215 16.93 -1.56 -5.56
N PRO A 216 18.20 -1.10 -5.74
CA PRO A 216 18.49 0.03 -6.62
C PRO A 216 18.17 -0.34 -8.07
N SER A 217 17.95 0.66 -8.90
CA SER A 217 17.60 0.48 -10.30
C SER A 217 18.60 -0.44 -10.98
N GLN A 218 18.12 -1.57 -11.50
CA GLN A 218 18.82 -2.22 -12.60
C GLN A 218 18.65 -1.30 -13.80
N THR A 219 19.76 -0.78 -14.31
CA THR A 219 19.79 -0.15 -15.63
C THR A 219 19.41 -1.20 -16.66
N ASP A 220 18.13 -1.25 -17.01
CA ASP A 220 17.68 -1.97 -18.20
C ASP A 220 17.69 -0.97 -19.37
N PRO A 221 18.66 -1.06 -20.30
CA PRO A 221 18.78 -0.15 -21.43
C PRO A 221 17.62 -0.27 -22.43
N SER A 222 16.70 -1.24 -22.27
CA SER A 222 15.59 -1.49 -23.20
C SER A 222 14.33 -0.64 -22.97
N PHE A 223 14.23 0.12 -21.87
CA PHE A 223 13.00 0.84 -21.50
C PHE A 223 12.96 2.32 -21.91
N HIS A 224 13.91 2.79 -22.73
CA HIS A 224 13.96 4.20 -23.18
C HIS A 224 12.84 4.63 -24.14
N GLU A 225 11.95 3.73 -24.57
CA GLU A 225 10.97 4.02 -25.63
C GLU A 225 9.52 4.31 -25.17
N TRP A 226 9.18 4.21 -23.88
CA TRP A 226 7.77 4.11 -23.47
C TRP A 226 7.12 5.39 -22.92
N TRP A 227 7.82 6.54 -22.96
CA TRP A 227 7.26 7.83 -22.52
C TRP A 227 7.47 8.95 -23.55
N ASN A 228 7.48 8.61 -24.84
CA ASN A 228 7.22 9.58 -25.91
C ASN A 228 5.74 9.52 -26.27
N ASP A 229 4.85 9.83 -25.33
CA ASP A 229 3.55 10.40 -25.72
C ASP A 229 3.71 11.91 -25.76
N SER A 230 4.26 12.34 -26.90
CA SER A 230 4.06 13.67 -27.43
C SER A 230 2.59 13.84 -27.76
N ASP A 231 1.82 14.36 -26.82
CA ASP A 231 0.62 15.15 -27.11
C ASP A 231 0.62 16.39 -26.21
N GLU A 232 1.66 17.21 -26.41
CA GLU A 232 1.53 18.66 -26.31
C GLU A 232 0.50 19.13 -27.35
N ILE A 233 -0.78 18.99 -27.03
CA ILE A 233 -1.82 19.79 -27.69
C ILE A 233 -1.80 21.15 -26.99
N TRP A 234 -0.78 21.96 -27.32
CA TRP A 234 -0.89 23.42 -27.18
C TRP A 234 -1.95 23.86 -28.19
N GLY A 235 -3.07 24.38 -27.68
CA GLY A 235 -4.10 24.94 -28.52
C GLY A 235 -3.59 26.13 -29.33
N GLU A 236 -4.14 26.29 -30.53
CA GLU A 236 -4.35 27.61 -31.10
C GLU A 236 -5.77 27.70 -31.70
N VAL A 237 -6.36 28.86 -31.42
CA VAL A 237 -7.57 29.56 -31.88
C VAL A 237 -8.26 29.04 -33.15
#